data_AF-A0A957M7R4-F1
#
_entry.id   AF-A0A957M7R4-F1
#
_cell.length_a   1.000
_cell.length_b   1.000
_cell.length_c   1.000
_cell.angle_alpha   90.00
_cell.angle_beta   90.00
_cell.angle_gamma   90.00
#
_symmetry.space_group_name_H-M   'P 1'
#
loop_
_entity.id
_entity.type
_entity.pdbx_description
1 polymer ?
#
loop_
_entity_poly.entity_id
_entity_poly.type
_entity_poly.pdbx_seq_one_letter_code
_entity_poly.pdbx_strand_id
1 'polypeptide(L)'
;DIDFAADRREEVIQYVYAKYGHSHAAMVCNHVTYQARSALRDIGKALGLPEETITRIQGRLDTNDPGKAADVIEGWGEENGQWSMVNGQLSMGEEGTRQGAGGNGQRLTVNGQLSMDGDEPRTVSSLTIDDSPLTIDRLLPLLLRHIAGCPRHLSIHSGGMLITRAPLDAIVPLEPATMPGRFVCQWDKESVEDAGLIKIDLLALRTLGLVSEALGYLAVAGDTVPDLDALPLDDPAIYRMLHQADTIGAFQVESRAQQQMLPRLKPLCFEDIAVEVAIVRPGPIQGGAVHPYLRRRAGEEAVSYLHPSLEPVLRESLGVLLFQEQAIRVAVAAAGFAPGEADRLRRALSRTRSQE
;
A
#
# COMPACT_ATOMS: atom_id res chain seq x y z
N ASP A 1 0.46 -17.31 -5.88
CA ASP A 1 1.34 -16.22 -6.35
C ASP A 1 2.65 -16.83 -6.77
N ILE A 2 3.21 -16.35 -7.88
CA ILE A 2 4.45 -16.83 -8.46
C ILE A 2 5.35 -15.62 -8.65
N ASP A 3 6.56 -15.70 -8.11
CA ASP A 3 7.59 -14.68 -8.26
C ASP A 3 8.62 -15.10 -9.32
N PHE A 4 9.07 -14.16 -10.15
CA PHE A 4 10.10 -14.40 -11.15
C PHE A 4 10.92 -13.13 -11.44
N ALA A 5 12.01 -13.28 -12.18
CA ALA A 5 12.92 -12.19 -12.56
C ALA A 5 12.19 -11.10 -13.37
N ALA A 6 12.35 -9.84 -12.95
CA ALA A 6 11.52 -8.75 -13.48
C ALA A 6 11.63 -8.51 -15.00
N ASP A 7 12.81 -8.77 -15.56
CA ASP A 7 13.12 -8.71 -16.99
C ASP A 7 12.35 -9.75 -17.82
N ARG A 8 11.91 -10.86 -17.21
CA ARG A 8 11.12 -11.92 -17.86
C ARG A 8 9.60 -11.71 -17.78
N ARG A 9 9.14 -10.58 -17.26
CA ARG A 9 7.70 -10.31 -17.07
C ARG A 9 6.88 -10.41 -18.34
N GLU A 10 7.36 -9.85 -19.43
CA GLU A 10 6.64 -9.92 -20.71
C GLU A 10 6.48 -11.37 -21.16
N GLU A 11 7.58 -12.13 -21.14
CA GLU A 11 7.63 -13.54 -21.53
C GLU A 11 6.61 -14.37 -20.75
N VAL A 12 6.57 -14.23 -19.42
CA VAL A 12 5.65 -14.99 -18.56
C VAL A 12 4.19 -14.62 -18.83
N ILE A 13 3.87 -13.33 -19.00
CA ILE A 13 2.50 -12.90 -19.31
C ILE A 13 2.05 -13.45 -20.67
N GLN A 14 2.90 -13.33 -21.69
CA GLN A 14 2.60 -13.86 -23.03
C GLN A 14 2.48 -15.38 -23.04
N TYR A 15 3.26 -16.09 -22.22
CA TYR A 15 3.10 -17.52 -22.04
C TYR A 15 1.70 -17.89 -21.51
N VAL A 16 1.16 -17.15 -20.54
CA VAL A 16 -0.20 -17.40 -20.05
C VAL A 16 -1.23 -17.17 -21.16
N TYR A 17 -1.12 -16.08 -21.92
CA TYR A 17 -2.00 -15.83 -23.06
C TYR A 17 -1.89 -16.91 -24.14
N ALA A 18 -0.69 -17.37 -24.48
CA ALA A 18 -0.46 -18.42 -25.46
C ALA A 18 -1.02 -19.78 -24.99
N LYS A 19 -0.90 -20.08 -23.68
CA LYS A 19 -1.32 -21.35 -23.10
C LYS A 19 -2.83 -21.47 -22.92
N TYR A 20 -3.48 -20.40 -22.45
CA TYR A 20 -4.90 -20.44 -22.10
C TYR A 20 -5.79 -19.73 -23.12
N GLY A 21 -5.23 -18.87 -23.98
CA GLY A 21 -5.95 -18.09 -24.97
C GLY A 21 -6.43 -16.74 -24.45
N HIS A 22 -6.50 -15.75 -25.35
CA HIS A 22 -6.90 -14.38 -25.04
C HIS A 22 -8.36 -14.24 -24.57
N SER A 23 -9.22 -15.20 -24.89
CA SER A 23 -10.60 -15.25 -24.41
C SER A 23 -10.72 -15.76 -22.98
N HIS A 24 -9.67 -16.35 -22.40
CA HIS A 24 -9.72 -17.04 -21.11
C HIS A 24 -8.77 -16.46 -20.06
N ALA A 25 -7.93 -15.52 -20.46
CA ALA A 25 -7.01 -14.85 -19.57
C ALA A 25 -7.03 -13.34 -19.78
N ALA A 26 -6.94 -12.59 -18.69
CA ALA A 26 -6.87 -11.12 -18.71
C ALA A 26 -6.14 -10.62 -17.47
N MET A 27 -5.54 -9.44 -17.56
CA MET A 27 -5.01 -8.74 -16.39
C MET A 27 -6.17 -8.24 -15.51
N VAL A 28 -5.96 -8.17 -14.20
CA VAL A 28 -6.88 -7.54 -13.26
C VAL A 28 -6.60 -6.04 -13.24
N CYS A 29 -7.63 -5.19 -13.16
CA CYS A 29 -7.42 -3.75 -12.97
C CYS A 29 -7.25 -3.38 -11.48
N ASN A 30 -6.80 -2.16 -11.24
CA ASN A 30 -6.92 -1.48 -9.96
C ASN A 30 -7.77 -0.23 -10.15
N HIS A 31 -8.71 -0.01 -9.24
CA HIS A 31 -9.45 1.25 -9.17
C HIS A 31 -8.62 2.23 -8.33
N VAL A 32 -7.96 3.18 -9.00
CA VAL A 32 -7.15 4.18 -8.31
C VAL A 32 -8.05 5.32 -7.88
N THR A 33 -8.17 5.53 -6.58
CA THR A 33 -8.92 6.66 -6.01
C THR A 33 -8.02 7.86 -5.74
N TYR A 34 -8.62 9.04 -5.56
CA TYR A 34 -7.89 10.22 -5.15
C TYR A 34 -7.25 10.04 -3.77
N GLN A 35 -5.92 10.12 -3.74
CA GLN A 35 -5.10 10.18 -2.52
C GLN A 35 -4.77 11.63 -2.20
N ALA A 36 -4.53 11.96 -0.93
CA ALA A 36 -4.36 13.32 -0.40
C ALA A 36 -3.51 14.24 -1.28
N ARG A 37 -2.29 13.80 -1.62
CA ARG A 37 -1.37 14.59 -2.44
C ARG A 37 -1.88 14.78 -3.88
N SER A 38 -2.50 13.77 -4.49
CA SER A 38 -3.07 13.88 -5.83
C SER A 38 -4.33 14.74 -5.87
N ALA A 39 -5.19 14.60 -4.85
CA ALA A 39 -6.40 15.40 -4.66
C ALA A 39 -6.05 16.89 -4.52
N LEU A 40 -5.12 17.21 -3.61
CA LEU A 40 -4.63 18.56 -3.39
C LEU A 40 -4.03 19.18 -4.66
N ARG A 41 -3.30 18.39 -5.45
CA ARG A 41 -2.71 18.85 -6.70
C ARG A 41 -3.75 19.21 -7.74
N ASP A 42 -4.69 18.30 -7.98
CA ASP A 42 -5.66 18.42 -9.07
C ASP A 42 -6.71 19.48 -8.70
N ILE A 43 -7.18 19.53 -7.45
CA ILE A 43 -8.04 20.60 -6.93
C ILE A 43 -7.30 21.94 -6.94
N GLY A 44 -6.07 21.99 -6.43
CA GLY A 44 -5.32 23.23 -6.36
C GLY A 44 -5.06 23.84 -7.73
N LYS A 45 -4.72 23.01 -8.73
CA LYS A 45 -4.60 23.45 -10.12
C LYS A 45 -5.92 23.96 -10.68
N ALA A 46 -7.04 23.28 -10.41
CA ALA A 46 -8.37 23.71 -10.85
C ALA A 46 -8.79 25.05 -10.22
N LEU A 47 -8.36 25.33 -8.98
CA LEU A 47 -8.58 26.61 -8.30
C LEU A 47 -7.57 27.69 -8.71
N GLY A 48 -6.57 27.38 -9.54
CA GLY A 48 -5.55 28.34 -9.96
C GLY A 48 -4.46 28.62 -8.93
N LEU A 49 -4.24 27.73 -7.96
CA LEU A 49 -3.13 27.85 -7.02
C LEU A 49 -1.77 27.72 -7.75
N PRO A 50 -0.76 28.54 -7.40
CA PRO A 50 0.59 28.36 -7.92
C PRO A 50 1.17 26.99 -7.55
N GLU A 51 1.96 26.39 -8.46
CA GLU A 51 2.53 25.06 -8.25
C GLU A 51 3.47 24.99 -7.04
N GLU A 52 4.18 26.09 -6.74
CA GLU A 52 5.00 26.22 -5.54
C GLU A 52 4.15 26.13 -4.26
N THR A 53 2.99 26.79 -4.26
CA THR A 53 2.03 26.75 -3.14
C THR A 53 1.50 25.33 -2.93
N ILE A 54 1.09 24.66 -4.01
CA ILE A 54 0.62 23.27 -3.97
C ILE A 54 1.71 22.35 -3.39
N THR A 55 2.95 22.49 -3.89
CA THR A 55 4.09 21.68 -3.45
C THR A 55 4.41 21.90 -1.97
N ARG A 56 4.35 23.16 -1.51
CA ARG A 56 4.55 23.53 -0.11
C ARG A 56 3.51 22.89 0.81
N ILE A 57 2.24 22.90 0.42
CA ILE A 57 1.16 22.26 1.18
C ILE A 57 1.35 20.73 1.18
N GLN A 58 1.67 20.13 0.03
CA GLN A 58 1.94 18.69 -0.07
C GLN A 58 3.09 18.23 0.84
N GLY A 59 4.10 19.07 1.05
CA GLY A 59 5.21 18.80 1.95
C GLY A 59 4.82 18.63 3.42
N ARG A 60 3.69 19.24 3.85
CA ARG A 60 3.16 19.13 5.21
C ARG A 60 2.26 17.91 5.42
N LEU A 61 1.85 17.22 4.36
CA LEU A 61 0.95 16.07 4.46
C LEU A 61 1.71 14.80 4.87
N ASP A 62 1.33 14.22 6.00
CA ASP A 62 1.78 12.92 6.52
C ASP A 62 0.77 11.79 6.28
N THR A 63 -0.38 12.11 5.68
CA THR A 63 -1.46 11.19 5.36
C THR A 63 -1.67 11.00 3.85
N ASN A 64 -2.18 9.83 3.47
CA ASN A 64 -2.68 9.55 2.12
C ASN A 64 -4.19 9.79 1.99
N ASP A 65 -4.90 9.96 3.11
CA ASP A 65 -6.34 10.19 3.13
C ASP A 65 -6.66 11.69 2.87
N PRO A 66 -7.41 12.03 1.81
CA PRO A 66 -7.76 13.43 1.53
C PRO A 66 -8.59 14.11 2.62
N GLY A 67 -9.45 13.37 3.32
CA GLY A 67 -10.24 13.88 4.44
C GLY A 67 -9.37 14.28 5.63
N LYS A 68 -8.43 13.43 6.04
CA LYS A 68 -7.44 13.77 7.09
C LYS A 68 -6.51 14.91 6.65
N ALA A 69 -6.17 14.96 5.35
CA ALA A 69 -5.38 16.07 4.80
C ALA A 69 -6.13 17.41 4.86
N ALA A 70 -7.47 17.40 4.79
CA ALA A 70 -8.29 18.59 4.95
C ALA A 70 -8.07 19.25 6.32
N ASP A 71 -7.97 18.45 7.38
CA ASP A 71 -7.78 18.93 8.75
C ASP A 71 -6.41 19.62 8.94
N VAL A 72 -5.38 19.15 8.22
CA VAL A 72 -4.04 19.77 8.22
C VAL A 72 -4.02 21.13 7.49
N ILE A 73 -4.94 21.31 6.55
CA ILE A 73 -5.04 22.52 5.72
C ILE A 73 -5.94 23.57 6.38
N GLU A 74 -6.89 23.17 7.23
CA GLU A 74 -7.65 24.07 8.09
C GLU A 74 -6.68 24.85 9.02
N GLY A 75 -6.44 26.13 8.70
CA GLY A 75 -5.49 27.01 9.39
C GLY A 75 -4.28 27.45 8.57
N TRP A 76 -4.11 26.95 7.34
CA TRP A 76 -2.93 27.25 6.51
C TRP A 76 -2.81 28.72 6.07
N GLY A 77 -3.92 29.38 5.71
CA GLY A 77 -3.92 30.76 5.23
C GLY A 77 -3.83 31.82 6.32
N GLU A 78 -3.89 31.43 7.60
CA GLU A 78 -3.48 32.31 8.70
C GLU A 78 -1.97 32.61 8.64
N GLU A 79 -1.15 31.68 8.14
CA GLU A 79 0.31 31.81 8.06
C GLU A 79 0.84 32.31 6.71
N ASN A 80 0.04 32.27 5.63
CA ASN A 80 0.55 32.36 4.24
C ASN A 80 -0.19 33.37 3.34
N GLY A 81 -0.92 34.32 3.94
CA GLY A 81 -1.71 35.32 3.25
C GLY A 81 -3.13 34.83 2.92
N GLN A 82 -4.10 35.74 2.99
CA GLN A 82 -5.51 35.40 2.73
C GLN A 82 -5.78 35.31 1.22
N TRP A 83 -5.94 34.07 0.75
CA TRP A 83 -6.39 33.77 -0.60
C TRP A 83 -7.91 33.67 -0.63
N SER A 84 -8.54 34.37 -1.56
CA SER A 84 -10.00 34.39 -1.72
C SER A 84 -10.41 34.27 -3.18
N MET A 85 -11.57 33.66 -3.41
CA MET A 85 -12.17 33.62 -4.74
C MET A 85 -12.94 34.91 -5.01
N VAL A 86 -12.52 35.67 -6.03
CA VAL A 86 -13.19 36.90 -6.49
C VAL A 86 -13.62 36.66 -7.94
N ASN A 87 -14.93 36.71 -8.21
CA ASN A 87 -15.51 36.46 -9.55
C ASN A 87 -15.06 35.13 -10.18
N GLY A 88 -14.91 34.08 -9.38
CA GLY A 88 -14.48 32.75 -9.86
C GLY A 88 -12.98 32.64 -10.17
N GLN A 89 -12.19 33.67 -9.87
CA GLN A 89 -10.73 33.65 -9.98
C GLN A 89 -10.09 33.78 -8.60
N LEU A 90 -8.95 33.12 -8.45
CA LEU A 90 -8.18 33.17 -7.22
C LEU A 90 -7.42 34.51 -7.13
N SER A 91 -7.60 35.22 -6.01
CA SER A 91 -6.90 36.48 -5.71
C SER A 91 -6.30 36.44 -4.32
N MET A 92 -5.07 36.95 -4.20
CA MET A 92 -4.40 37.18 -2.92
C MET A 92 -4.76 38.58 -2.43
N GLY A 93 -5.27 38.72 -1.21
CA GLY A 93 -5.55 40.04 -0.63
C GLY A 93 -4.25 40.73 -0.19
N GLU A 94 -4.02 41.96 -0.63
CA GLU A 94 -3.06 42.86 0.03
C GLU A 94 -3.64 43.27 1.39
N GLU A 95 -2.82 43.28 2.45
CA GLU A 95 -3.20 43.76 3.77
C GLU A 95 -3.79 45.18 3.68
N GLY A 96 -5.12 45.28 3.76
CA GLY A 96 -5.81 46.55 3.87
C GLY A 96 -6.71 46.91 2.69
N THR A 97 -7.80 46.17 2.48
CA THR A 97 -9.12 46.78 2.22
C THR A 97 -10.21 45.73 2.39
N ARG A 98 -10.78 45.65 3.60
CA ARG A 98 -12.15 45.13 3.78
C ARG A 98 -13.12 46.15 3.17
N GLN A 99 -13.18 46.24 1.84
CA GLN A 99 -14.31 46.91 1.19
C GLN A 99 -15.43 45.89 1.06
N GLY A 100 -16.46 46.08 1.88
CA GLY A 100 -17.64 45.25 1.91
C GLY A 100 -18.29 45.17 0.54
N ALA A 101 -18.28 43.98 -0.05
CA ALA A 101 -19.25 43.62 -1.05
C ALA A 101 -20.53 43.21 -0.31
N GLY A 102 -21.41 44.20 -0.09
CA GLY A 102 -22.81 43.94 0.22
C GLY A 102 -23.48 43.33 -1.02
N GLY A 103 -23.32 42.02 -1.20
CA GLY A 103 -24.10 41.22 -2.14
C GLY A 103 -24.97 40.27 -1.33
N ASN A 104 -26.26 40.21 -1.64
CA ASN A 104 -27.17 39.20 -1.10
C ASN A 104 -26.51 37.82 -1.21
N GLY A 105 -26.13 37.25 -0.06
CA GLY A 105 -25.48 35.96 0.03
C GLY A 105 -26.32 34.90 -0.66
N GLN A 106 -25.79 34.34 -1.74
CA GLN A 106 -26.40 33.19 -2.39
C GLN A 106 -25.71 31.93 -1.88
N ARG A 107 -26.43 31.22 -1.01
CA ARG A 107 -26.11 29.85 -0.63
C ARG A 107 -26.03 29.00 -1.89
N LEU A 108 -24.80 28.60 -2.25
CA LEU A 108 -24.52 27.81 -3.44
C LEU A 108 -24.55 26.33 -3.06
N THR A 109 -25.60 25.64 -3.47
CA THR A 109 -25.68 24.18 -3.38
C THR A 109 -25.42 23.56 -4.76
N VAL A 110 -24.34 22.81 -4.88
CA VAL A 110 -24.01 22.01 -6.06
C VAL A 110 -24.39 20.57 -5.77
N ASN A 111 -25.37 20.05 -6.52
CA ASN A 111 -25.79 18.66 -6.42
C ASN A 111 -25.11 17.83 -7.50
N GLY A 112 -24.32 16.83 -7.10
CA GLY A 112 -23.89 15.75 -7.99
C GLY A 112 -25.06 14.81 -8.21
N GLN A 113 -25.51 14.71 -9.45
CA GLN A 113 -26.61 13.82 -9.85
C GLN A 113 -26.06 12.62 -10.63
N LEU A 114 -26.57 11.43 -10.31
CA LEU A 114 -26.33 10.20 -11.05
C LEU A 114 -27.65 9.77 -11.71
N SER A 115 -27.61 9.47 -12.99
CA SER A 115 -28.71 8.89 -13.76
C SER A 115 -28.14 7.80 -14.65
N MET A 116 -28.80 6.65 -14.66
CA MET A 116 -28.61 5.61 -15.68
C MET A 116 -29.67 5.82 -16.76
N ASP A 117 -29.40 5.41 -18.00
CA ASP A 117 -30.35 5.56 -19.11
C ASP A 117 -31.75 5.04 -18.74
N GLY A 118 -32.72 5.96 -18.69
CA GLY A 118 -34.12 5.68 -18.37
C GLY A 118 -34.56 5.96 -16.92
N ASP A 119 -33.63 6.27 -16.00
CA ASP A 119 -33.94 6.59 -14.59
C ASP A 119 -33.95 8.10 -14.31
N GLU A 120 -34.85 8.53 -13.42
CA GLU A 120 -34.81 9.91 -12.89
C GLU A 120 -33.48 10.17 -12.16
N PRO A 121 -32.83 11.33 -12.41
CA PRO A 121 -31.56 11.67 -11.77
C PRO A 121 -31.70 11.68 -10.24
N ARG A 122 -30.83 10.92 -9.56
CA ARG A 122 -30.75 10.91 -8.11
C ARG A 122 -29.54 11.72 -7.65
N THR A 123 -29.74 12.58 -6.65
CA THR A 123 -28.62 13.29 -6.01
C THR A 123 -27.79 12.30 -5.20
N VAL A 124 -26.53 12.12 -5.58
CA VAL A 124 -25.58 11.21 -4.91
C VAL A 124 -24.56 11.96 -4.05
N SER A 125 -24.40 13.26 -4.28
CA SER A 125 -23.60 14.15 -3.44
C SER A 125 -24.20 15.56 -3.49
N SER A 126 -24.07 16.30 -2.41
CA SER A 126 -24.48 17.70 -2.37
C SER A 126 -23.43 18.49 -1.61
N LEU A 127 -22.85 19.48 -2.27
CA LEU A 127 -21.95 20.42 -1.64
C LEU A 127 -22.69 21.73 -1.42
N THR A 128 -22.79 22.19 -0.17
CA THR A 128 -23.40 23.46 0.16
C THR A 128 -22.36 24.42 0.73
N ILE A 129 -22.23 25.56 0.07
CA ILE A 129 -21.36 26.65 0.46
C ILE A 129 -22.25 27.76 1.04
N ASP A 130 -21.95 28.18 2.26
CA ASP A 130 -22.64 29.29 2.93
C ASP A 130 -22.19 30.66 2.39
N ASP A 131 -22.83 31.73 2.85
CA ASP A 131 -22.60 33.10 2.35
C ASP A 131 -21.30 33.75 2.85
N SER A 132 -20.43 32.99 3.52
CA SER A 132 -19.16 33.50 4.01
C SER A 132 -18.16 33.67 2.86
N PRO A 133 -17.11 34.48 3.04
CA PRO A 133 -16.04 34.58 2.06
C PRO A 133 -15.46 33.21 1.71
N LEU A 134 -15.43 32.89 0.41
CA LEU A 134 -14.81 31.70 -0.16
C LEU A 134 -13.29 31.82 -0.11
N THR A 135 -12.72 31.63 1.07
CA THR A 135 -11.27 31.54 1.26
C THR A 135 -10.77 30.15 0.88
N ILE A 136 -9.51 30.06 0.42
CA ILE A 136 -8.88 28.78 0.12
C ILE A 136 -8.85 27.87 1.36
N ASP A 137 -8.69 28.44 2.55
CA ASP A 137 -8.67 27.69 3.82
C ASP A 137 -9.99 27.01 4.16
N ARG A 138 -11.10 27.47 3.56
CA ARG A 138 -12.40 26.80 3.72
C ARG A 138 -12.72 25.93 2.53
N LEU A 139 -12.46 26.42 1.31
CA LEU A 139 -12.83 25.74 0.08
C LEU A 139 -11.99 24.48 -0.15
N LEU A 140 -10.68 24.55 0.08
CA LEU A 140 -9.76 23.45 -0.20
C LEU A 140 -10.00 22.24 0.72
N PRO A 141 -10.10 22.37 2.05
CA PRO A 141 -10.48 21.25 2.93
C PRO A 141 -11.82 20.62 2.56
N LEU A 142 -12.81 21.45 2.24
CA LEU A 142 -14.15 21.00 1.88
C LEU A 142 -14.17 20.21 0.57
N LEU A 143 -13.42 20.63 -0.44
CA LEU A 143 -13.27 19.88 -1.70
C LEU A 143 -12.45 18.59 -1.51
N LEU A 144 -11.42 18.62 -0.64
CA LEU A 144 -10.64 17.43 -0.31
C LEU A 144 -11.49 16.35 0.37
N ARG A 145 -12.36 16.73 1.31
CA ARG A 145 -13.30 15.81 1.94
C ARG A 145 -14.30 15.23 0.93
N HIS A 146 -14.76 16.03 -0.04
CA HIS A 146 -15.72 15.56 -1.06
C HIS A 146 -15.09 14.65 -2.12
N ILE A 147 -13.82 14.87 -2.48
CA ILE A 147 -13.14 14.05 -3.50
C ILE A 147 -12.57 12.75 -2.92
N ALA A 148 -12.53 12.61 -1.59
CA ALA A 148 -12.07 11.41 -0.92
C ALA A 148 -12.86 10.17 -1.40
N GLY A 149 -12.13 9.12 -1.78
CA GLY A 149 -12.72 7.89 -2.29
C GLY A 149 -13.24 7.96 -3.73
N CYS A 150 -13.30 9.14 -4.36
CA CYS A 150 -13.67 9.22 -5.77
C CYS A 150 -12.65 8.50 -6.65
N PRO A 151 -13.10 7.73 -7.66
CA PRO A 151 -12.20 7.11 -8.63
C PRO A 151 -11.50 8.20 -9.47
N ARG A 152 -10.20 8.02 -9.70
CA ARG A 152 -9.36 8.91 -10.49
C ARG A 152 -9.06 8.32 -11.86
N HIS A 153 -8.71 7.05 -11.92
CA HIS A 153 -8.50 6.29 -13.17
C HIS A 153 -8.40 4.79 -12.88
N LEU A 154 -8.57 3.99 -13.94
CA LEU A 154 -8.20 2.57 -13.92
C LEU A 154 -6.70 2.43 -14.17
N SER A 155 -6.05 1.53 -13.44
CA SER A 155 -4.70 1.08 -13.76
C SER A 155 -4.66 -0.44 -13.82
N ILE A 156 -3.56 -1.01 -14.29
CA ILE A 156 -3.41 -2.46 -14.42
C ILE A 156 -2.69 -2.99 -13.19
N HIS A 157 -3.21 -4.06 -12.59
CA HIS A 157 -2.55 -4.73 -11.48
C HIS A 157 -1.17 -5.24 -11.91
N SER A 158 -0.15 -5.00 -11.08
CA SER A 158 1.26 -5.26 -11.43
C SER A 158 1.53 -6.72 -11.79
N GLY A 159 0.85 -7.66 -11.14
CA GLY A 159 0.93 -9.10 -11.43
C GLY A 159 -0.39 -9.85 -11.57
N GLY A 160 -1.54 -9.20 -11.39
CA GLY A 160 -2.80 -9.91 -11.18
C GLY A 160 -3.37 -10.36 -12.52
N MET A 161 -3.57 -11.67 -12.69
CA MET A 161 -4.11 -12.24 -13.92
C MET A 161 -5.23 -13.23 -13.60
N LEU A 162 -6.34 -13.11 -14.33
CA LEU A 162 -7.45 -14.05 -14.31
C LEU A 162 -7.19 -15.18 -15.28
N ILE A 163 -7.60 -16.39 -14.91
CA ILE A 163 -7.64 -17.55 -15.80
C ILE A 163 -8.96 -18.28 -15.56
N THR A 164 -9.78 -18.40 -16.59
CA THR A 164 -11.10 -19.05 -16.50
C THR A 164 -11.26 -20.13 -17.55
N ARG A 165 -12.06 -21.16 -17.23
CA ARG A 165 -12.43 -22.19 -18.21
C ARG A 165 -13.42 -21.66 -19.26
N ALA A 166 -14.40 -20.87 -18.83
CA ALA A 166 -15.33 -20.21 -19.75
C ALA A 166 -14.70 -18.92 -20.31
N PRO A 167 -15.16 -18.42 -21.47
CA PRO A 167 -14.72 -17.14 -21.99
C PRO A 167 -14.97 -16.00 -21.00
N LEU A 168 -13.97 -15.14 -20.79
CA LEU A 168 -14.01 -14.05 -19.81
C LEU A 168 -15.03 -12.97 -20.17
N ASP A 169 -15.23 -12.69 -21.46
CA ASP A 169 -16.22 -11.72 -21.95
C ASP A 169 -17.68 -12.11 -21.64
N ALA A 170 -17.92 -13.40 -21.35
CA ALA A 170 -19.22 -13.88 -20.86
C ALA A 170 -19.41 -13.72 -19.33
N ILE A 171 -18.35 -13.33 -18.60
CA ILE A 171 -18.34 -13.27 -17.13
C ILE A 171 -18.09 -11.83 -16.66
N VAL A 172 -17.12 -11.15 -17.26
CA VAL A 172 -16.62 -9.84 -16.85
C VAL A 172 -16.42 -8.91 -18.05
N PRO A 173 -16.71 -7.61 -17.92
CA PRO A 173 -16.36 -6.64 -18.94
C PRO A 173 -14.83 -6.55 -19.09
N LEU A 174 -14.38 -6.62 -20.35
CA LEU A 174 -12.99 -6.53 -20.74
C LEU A 174 -12.74 -5.28 -21.57
N GLU A 175 -11.55 -4.71 -21.41
CA GLU A 175 -11.04 -3.67 -22.30
C GLU A 175 -9.62 -4.01 -22.78
N PRO A 176 -9.23 -3.58 -23.99
CA PRO A 176 -7.85 -3.67 -24.41
C PRO A 176 -6.93 -2.90 -23.46
N ALA A 177 -5.82 -3.53 -23.06
CA ALA A 177 -4.80 -2.84 -22.29
C ALA A 177 -4.05 -1.81 -23.15
N THR A 178 -3.36 -0.88 -22.51
CA THR A 178 -2.43 0.04 -23.19
C THR A 178 -1.28 -0.69 -23.90
N MET A 179 -0.90 -1.87 -23.41
CA MET A 179 0.08 -2.73 -24.06
C MET A 179 -0.59 -3.67 -25.08
N PRO A 180 -0.07 -3.75 -26.32
CA PRO A 180 -0.63 -4.59 -27.36
C PRO A 180 -0.79 -6.06 -26.95
N GLY A 181 -1.88 -6.68 -27.42
CA GLY A 181 -2.13 -8.12 -27.22
C GLY A 181 -2.57 -8.49 -25.80
N ARG A 182 -3.06 -7.52 -25.01
CA ARG A 182 -3.52 -7.77 -23.65
C ARG A 182 -4.91 -7.21 -23.42
N PHE A 183 -5.62 -7.86 -22.52
CA PHE A 183 -6.92 -7.41 -22.04
C PHE A 183 -6.85 -7.19 -20.53
N VAL A 184 -7.67 -6.27 -20.06
CA VAL A 184 -7.83 -5.93 -18.66
C VAL A 184 -9.30 -6.15 -18.29
N CYS A 185 -9.52 -6.90 -17.23
CA CYS A 185 -10.82 -7.00 -16.57
C CYS A 185 -11.09 -5.70 -15.81
N GLN A 186 -12.25 -5.10 -16.02
CA GLN A 186 -12.62 -3.84 -15.35
C GLN A 186 -13.00 -4.01 -13.86
N TRP A 187 -13.06 -5.26 -13.37
CA TRP A 187 -13.19 -5.55 -11.95
C TRP A 187 -11.83 -5.51 -11.26
N ASP A 188 -11.82 -4.94 -10.06
CA ASP A 188 -10.64 -4.92 -9.22
C ASP A 188 -10.42 -6.27 -8.51
N LYS A 189 -9.35 -6.35 -7.72
CA LYS A 189 -8.99 -7.57 -7.00
C LYS A 189 -10.11 -8.07 -6.09
N GLU A 190 -10.78 -7.17 -5.37
CA GLU A 190 -11.80 -7.51 -4.38
C GLU A 190 -13.05 -8.04 -5.09
N SER A 191 -13.52 -7.35 -6.13
CA SER A 191 -14.66 -7.76 -6.94
C SER A 191 -14.44 -9.11 -7.63
N VAL A 192 -13.21 -9.36 -8.11
CA VAL A 192 -12.80 -10.66 -8.67
C VAL A 192 -12.88 -11.78 -7.64
N GLU A 193 -12.36 -11.54 -6.43
CA GLU A 193 -12.37 -12.52 -5.34
C GLU A 193 -13.79 -12.81 -4.87
N ASP A 194 -14.62 -11.78 -4.72
CA ASP A 194 -16.03 -11.88 -4.35
C ASP A 194 -16.86 -12.66 -5.39
N ALA A 195 -16.51 -12.52 -6.68
CA ALA A 195 -17.11 -13.30 -7.75
C ALA A 195 -16.62 -14.77 -7.80
N GLY A 196 -15.69 -15.16 -6.92
CA GLY A 196 -15.13 -16.51 -6.86
C GLY A 196 -14.21 -16.85 -8.05
N LEU A 197 -13.68 -15.85 -8.74
CA LEU A 197 -12.80 -16.05 -9.89
C LEU A 197 -11.38 -16.37 -9.43
N ILE A 198 -10.74 -17.29 -10.14
CA ILE A 198 -9.35 -17.68 -9.86
C ILE A 198 -8.42 -16.61 -10.43
N LYS A 199 -7.75 -15.93 -9.51
CA LYS A 199 -6.68 -14.98 -9.78
C LYS A 199 -5.33 -15.63 -9.46
N ILE A 200 -4.34 -15.41 -10.32
CA ILE A 200 -2.94 -15.72 -10.04
C ILE A 200 -2.16 -14.41 -10.05
N ASP A 201 -1.40 -14.13 -8.98
CA ASP A 201 -0.42 -13.05 -9.00
C ASP A 201 0.92 -13.53 -9.59
N LEU A 202 1.32 -12.88 -10.68
CA LEU A 202 2.57 -13.04 -11.41
C LEU A 202 3.48 -11.85 -11.08
N LEU A 203 4.26 -12.00 -10.02
CA LEU A 203 5.05 -10.92 -9.45
C LEU A 203 6.46 -10.90 -10.04
N ALA A 204 6.74 -9.80 -10.74
CA ALA A 204 8.02 -9.51 -11.35
C ALA A 204 8.94 -8.84 -10.31
N LEU A 205 9.91 -9.57 -9.76
CA LEU A 205 10.81 -9.07 -8.72
C LEU A 205 12.16 -8.64 -9.30
N ARG A 206 12.53 -7.38 -9.04
CA ARG A 206 13.85 -6.85 -9.46
C ARG A 206 15.01 -7.57 -8.79
N THR A 207 14.83 -8.03 -7.55
CA THR A 207 15.84 -8.83 -6.83
C THR A 207 16.16 -10.12 -7.57
N LEU A 208 15.16 -10.83 -8.08
CA LEU A 208 15.38 -12.03 -8.89
C LEU A 208 16.04 -11.69 -10.24
N GLY A 209 15.73 -10.52 -10.81
CA GLY A 209 16.45 -9.98 -11.96
C GLY A 209 17.94 -9.75 -11.67
N LEU A 210 18.27 -9.14 -10.52
CA LEU A 210 19.64 -8.91 -10.08
C LEU A 210 20.40 -10.23 -9.87
N VAL A 211 19.77 -11.23 -9.26
CA VAL A 211 20.37 -12.56 -9.11
C VAL A 211 20.62 -13.19 -10.48
N SER A 212 19.64 -13.13 -11.39
CA SER A 212 19.79 -13.64 -12.76
C SER A 212 20.94 -12.96 -13.52
N GLU A 213 21.07 -11.63 -13.39
CA GLU A 213 22.15 -10.86 -14.00
C GLU A 213 23.53 -11.24 -13.42
N ALA A 214 23.62 -11.40 -12.10
CA ALA A 214 24.85 -11.84 -11.42
C ALA A 214 25.31 -13.22 -11.90
N LEU A 215 24.39 -14.19 -12.04
CA LEU A 215 24.70 -15.50 -12.61
C LEU A 215 25.14 -15.40 -14.08
N GLY A 216 24.53 -14.48 -14.85
CA GLY A 216 24.94 -14.19 -16.22
C GLY A 216 26.37 -13.66 -16.31
N TYR A 217 26.78 -12.77 -15.40
CA TYR A 217 28.16 -12.28 -15.36
C TYR A 217 29.17 -13.38 -15.04
N LEU A 218 28.86 -14.28 -14.09
CA LEU A 218 29.71 -15.44 -13.80
C LEU A 218 29.87 -16.32 -15.05
N ALA A 219 28.77 -16.60 -15.74
CA ALA A 219 28.78 -17.42 -16.96
C ALA A 219 29.65 -16.79 -18.07
N VAL A 220 29.54 -15.48 -18.29
CA VAL A 220 30.33 -14.76 -19.32
C VAL A 220 31.81 -14.67 -18.93
N ALA A 221 32.12 -14.56 -17.64
CA ALA A 221 33.49 -14.57 -17.14
C ALA A 221 34.15 -15.96 -17.23
N GLY A 222 33.37 -17.02 -17.47
CA GLY A 222 33.83 -18.40 -17.46
C GLY A 222 33.96 -18.98 -16.05
N ASP A 223 33.36 -18.31 -15.05
CA ASP A 223 33.29 -18.79 -13.68
C ASP A 223 32.20 -19.86 -13.51
N THR A 224 32.30 -20.64 -12.44
CA THR A 224 31.27 -21.61 -12.07
C THR A 224 29.99 -20.89 -11.65
N VAL A 225 28.90 -21.12 -12.39
CA VAL A 225 27.56 -20.65 -12.01
C VAL A 225 27.03 -21.54 -10.88
N PRO A 226 26.74 -21.01 -9.68
CA PRO A 226 26.26 -21.80 -8.57
C PRO A 226 24.82 -22.27 -8.81
N ASP A 227 24.49 -23.46 -8.30
CA ASP A 227 23.12 -23.91 -8.15
C ASP A 227 22.49 -23.22 -6.93
N LEU A 228 21.51 -22.36 -7.18
CA LEU A 228 20.86 -21.57 -6.14
C LEU A 228 20.12 -22.44 -5.12
N ASP A 229 19.56 -23.58 -5.54
CA ASP A 229 18.81 -24.48 -4.66
C ASP A 229 19.73 -25.28 -3.71
N ALA A 230 21.04 -25.30 -4.01
CA ALA A 230 22.05 -26.03 -3.27
C ALA A 230 22.98 -25.12 -2.44
N LEU A 231 22.72 -23.80 -2.38
CA LEU A 231 23.55 -22.87 -1.62
C LEU A 231 23.49 -23.16 -0.12
N PRO A 232 24.63 -23.13 0.59
CA PRO A 232 24.65 -23.27 2.04
C PRO A 232 23.99 -22.04 2.70
N LEU A 233 23.24 -22.28 3.78
CA LEU A 233 22.56 -21.22 4.54
C LEU A 233 23.36 -20.78 5.78
N ASP A 234 24.56 -21.32 5.99
CA ASP A 234 25.37 -21.16 7.19
C ASP A 234 26.73 -20.48 6.94
N ASP A 235 26.92 -19.81 5.78
CA ASP A 235 28.18 -19.12 5.46
C ASP A 235 28.49 -18.00 6.49
N PRO A 236 29.57 -18.14 7.29
CA PRO A 236 29.94 -17.15 8.30
C PRO A 236 30.23 -15.75 7.74
N ALA A 237 30.63 -15.64 6.47
CA ALA A 237 30.88 -14.34 5.83
C ALA A 237 29.59 -13.52 5.70
N ILE A 238 28.47 -14.16 5.38
CA ILE A 238 27.16 -13.51 5.28
C ILE A 238 26.72 -12.99 6.65
N TYR A 239 26.85 -13.80 7.71
CA TYR A 239 26.47 -13.36 9.05
C TYR A 239 27.36 -12.24 9.59
N ARG A 240 28.66 -12.24 9.25
CA ARG A 240 29.55 -11.10 9.57
C ARG A 240 29.13 -9.82 8.85
N MET A 241 28.79 -9.90 7.56
CA MET A 241 28.27 -8.78 6.77
C MET A 241 26.98 -8.22 7.40
N LEU A 242 26.05 -9.11 7.78
CA LEU A 242 24.82 -8.74 8.47
C LEU A 242 25.11 -8.04 9.82
N HIS A 243 26.03 -8.56 10.65
CA HIS A 243 26.39 -7.92 11.92
C HIS A 243 26.94 -6.51 11.76
N GLN A 244 27.63 -6.24 10.66
CA GLN A 244 28.19 -4.93 10.32
C GLN A 244 27.17 -4.00 9.66
N ALA A 245 25.94 -4.47 9.43
CA ALA A 245 24.89 -3.77 8.68
C ALA A 245 25.33 -3.36 7.26
N ASP A 246 26.27 -4.10 6.67
CA ASP A 246 26.74 -3.88 5.30
C ASP A 246 25.79 -4.56 4.30
N THR A 247 24.57 -4.03 4.23
CA THR A 247 23.44 -4.68 3.55
C THR A 247 22.88 -3.88 2.38
N ILE A 248 23.66 -2.94 1.83
CA ILE A 248 23.27 -2.22 0.61
C ILE A 248 23.14 -3.23 -0.54
N GLY A 249 21.96 -3.31 -1.15
CA GLY A 249 21.63 -4.30 -2.18
C GLY A 249 21.16 -5.65 -1.65
N ALA A 250 21.13 -5.87 -0.33
CA ALA A 250 20.62 -7.11 0.27
C ALA A 250 19.10 -7.03 0.50
N PHE A 251 18.37 -7.91 -0.19
CA PHE A 251 16.92 -7.90 -0.19
C PHE A 251 16.32 -8.02 1.23
N GLN A 252 15.30 -7.19 1.49
CA GLN A 252 14.56 -7.08 2.76
C GLN A 252 15.34 -6.58 3.99
N VAL A 253 16.67 -6.57 3.98
CA VAL A 253 17.52 -6.14 5.12
C VAL A 253 18.36 -4.87 4.85
N GLU A 254 18.11 -4.18 3.73
CA GLU A 254 18.81 -2.96 3.32
C GLU A 254 18.32 -1.68 4.04
N SER A 255 17.03 -1.59 4.38
CA SER A 255 16.46 -0.32 4.83
C SER A 255 17.14 0.22 6.10
N ARG A 256 17.11 1.54 6.32
CA ARG A 256 17.71 2.16 7.53
C ARG A 256 17.25 1.51 8.83
N ALA A 257 15.98 1.17 8.94
CA ALA A 257 15.43 0.52 10.13
C ALA A 257 16.01 -0.89 10.34
N GLN A 258 16.23 -1.64 9.25
CA GLN A 258 16.89 -2.95 9.28
C GLN A 258 18.37 -2.81 9.62
N GLN A 259 19.09 -1.89 8.97
CA GLN A 259 20.51 -1.62 9.26
C GLN A 259 20.76 -1.18 10.71
N GLN A 260 19.80 -0.51 11.35
CA GLN A 260 19.88 -0.17 12.79
C GLN A 260 19.58 -1.36 13.71
N MET A 261 18.81 -2.34 13.23
CA MET A 261 18.41 -3.51 14.01
C MET A 261 19.47 -4.62 13.95
N LEU A 262 20.04 -4.88 12.78
CA LEU A 262 21.02 -5.93 12.53
C LEU A 262 22.17 -6.01 13.57
N PRO A 263 22.87 -4.90 13.94
CA PRO A 263 23.94 -4.97 14.94
C PRO A 263 23.47 -5.29 16.36
N ARG A 264 22.17 -5.12 16.63
CA ARG A 264 21.52 -5.42 17.92
C ARG A 264 21.02 -6.85 17.95
N LEU A 265 20.39 -7.33 16.86
CA LEU A 265 19.86 -8.69 16.78
C LEU A 265 20.98 -9.73 16.60
N LYS A 266 22.02 -9.38 15.83
CA LYS A 266 23.17 -10.24 15.49
C LYS A 266 22.75 -11.64 15.00
N PRO A 267 22.19 -11.76 13.79
CA PRO A 267 21.78 -13.05 13.23
C PRO A 267 22.92 -14.08 13.23
N LEU A 268 22.67 -15.32 13.66
CA LEU A 268 23.65 -16.41 13.68
C LEU A 268 23.24 -17.60 12.79
N CYS A 269 21.96 -17.68 12.44
CA CYS A 269 21.41 -18.68 11.53
C CYS A 269 20.31 -18.07 10.65
N PHE A 270 19.81 -18.84 9.70
CA PHE A 270 18.85 -18.37 8.71
C PHE A 270 17.53 -17.92 9.35
N GLU A 271 17.08 -18.62 10.40
CA GLU A 271 15.88 -18.29 11.16
C GLU A 271 15.97 -16.89 11.78
N ASP A 272 17.17 -16.45 12.19
CA ASP A 272 17.35 -15.11 12.73
C ASP A 272 17.16 -14.03 11.67
N ILE A 273 17.46 -14.30 10.40
CA ILE A 273 17.18 -13.39 9.28
C ILE A 273 15.67 -13.26 9.08
N ALA A 274 14.92 -14.37 9.19
CA ALA A 274 13.47 -14.32 9.15
C ALA A 274 12.89 -13.49 10.30
N VAL A 275 13.48 -13.59 11.50
CA VAL A 275 13.11 -12.74 12.64
C VAL A 275 13.45 -11.27 12.39
N GLU A 276 14.65 -10.96 11.88
CA GLU A 276 15.07 -9.59 11.51
C GLU A 276 14.05 -8.93 10.58
N VAL A 277 13.64 -9.64 9.52
CA VAL A 277 12.64 -9.17 8.57
C VAL A 277 11.26 -9.00 9.22
N ALA A 278 10.88 -9.88 10.15
CA ALA A 278 9.58 -9.85 10.79
C ALA A 278 9.47 -8.76 11.86
N ILE A 279 10.52 -8.54 12.65
CA ILE A 279 10.50 -7.67 13.84
C ILE A 279 10.50 -6.19 13.47
N VAL A 280 11.11 -5.82 12.35
CA VAL A 280 11.11 -4.44 11.81
C VAL A 280 9.87 -4.21 10.96
N ARG A 281 8.69 -4.35 11.59
CA ARG A 281 7.38 -4.12 10.96
C ARG A 281 6.44 -3.38 11.91
N PRO A 282 5.45 -2.62 11.40
CA PRO A 282 4.53 -1.85 12.25
C PRO A 282 3.84 -2.68 13.33
N GLY A 283 3.42 -3.92 13.00
CA GLY A 283 2.74 -4.81 13.93
C GLY A 283 3.57 -5.12 15.20
N PRO A 284 4.76 -5.73 15.08
CA PRO A 284 5.64 -5.98 16.22
C PRO A 284 6.11 -4.71 16.95
N ILE A 285 6.35 -3.60 16.23
CA ILE A 285 6.75 -2.32 16.84
C ILE A 285 5.63 -1.77 17.74
N GLN A 286 4.41 -1.66 17.20
CA GLN A 286 3.25 -1.17 17.95
C GLN A 286 2.81 -2.14 19.05
N GLY A 287 3.00 -3.44 18.83
CA GLY A 287 2.73 -4.50 19.80
C GLY A 287 3.78 -4.59 20.92
N GLY A 288 4.82 -3.75 20.91
CA GLY A 288 5.87 -3.76 21.95
C GLY A 288 6.72 -5.03 21.96
N ALA A 289 6.71 -5.81 20.88
CA ALA A 289 7.39 -7.11 20.78
C ALA A 289 8.91 -6.98 20.62
N VAL A 290 9.37 -5.86 20.07
CA VAL A 290 10.78 -5.64 19.69
C VAL A 290 11.72 -5.68 20.89
N HIS A 291 11.43 -4.89 21.94
CA HIS A 291 12.33 -4.75 23.08
C HIS A 291 12.46 -6.02 23.94
N PRO A 292 11.36 -6.72 24.30
CA PRO A 292 11.46 -8.00 25.00
C PRO A 292 12.29 -9.04 24.23
N TYR A 293 12.09 -9.15 22.92
CA TYR A 293 12.86 -10.08 22.10
C TYR A 293 14.36 -9.79 22.17
N LEU A 294 14.76 -8.52 21.98
CA LEU A 294 16.18 -8.15 22.00
C LEU A 294 16.84 -8.35 23.37
N ARG A 295 16.17 -7.99 24.47
CA ARG A 295 16.71 -8.22 25.82
C ARG A 295 16.89 -9.71 26.12
N ARG A 296 15.92 -10.53 25.73
CA ARG A 296 16.01 -11.99 25.89
C ARG A 296 17.11 -12.59 25.03
N ARG A 297 17.25 -12.10 23.79
CA ARG A 297 18.32 -12.49 22.87
C ARG A 297 19.71 -12.13 23.42
N ALA A 298 19.83 -10.96 24.04
CA ALA A 298 21.06 -10.50 24.68
C ALA A 298 21.34 -11.17 26.04
N GLY A 299 20.41 -11.99 26.55
CA GLY A 299 20.53 -12.60 27.89
C GLY A 299 20.28 -11.62 29.05
N GLU A 300 19.78 -10.42 28.78
CA GLU A 300 19.46 -9.38 29.77
C GLU A 300 18.12 -9.66 30.49
N GLU A 301 17.25 -10.46 29.86
CA GLU A 301 15.94 -10.86 30.38
C GLU A 301 15.77 -12.38 30.21
N ALA A 302 15.29 -13.08 31.24
CA ALA A 302 14.97 -14.50 31.11
C ALA A 302 13.76 -14.71 30.19
N VAL A 303 13.80 -15.73 29.34
CA VAL A 303 12.65 -16.11 28.52
C VAL A 303 11.51 -16.54 29.42
N SER A 304 10.34 -15.95 29.22
CA SER A 304 9.11 -16.26 29.94
C SER A 304 7.96 -16.43 28.96
N TYR A 305 6.99 -17.26 29.34
CA TYR A 305 5.79 -17.55 28.59
C TYR A 305 4.57 -17.25 29.46
N LEU A 306 3.51 -16.69 28.86
CA LEU A 306 2.26 -16.40 29.60
C LEU A 306 1.59 -17.68 30.13
N HIS A 307 1.77 -18.80 29.44
CA HIS A 307 1.24 -20.11 29.83
C HIS A 307 2.14 -21.23 29.26
N PRO A 308 2.32 -22.37 29.97
CA PRO A 308 3.17 -23.48 29.50
C PRO A 308 2.81 -24.01 28.11
N SER A 309 1.53 -23.97 27.72
CA SER A 309 1.10 -24.41 26.38
C SER A 309 1.63 -23.54 25.23
N LEU A 310 2.14 -22.35 25.52
CA LEU A 310 2.69 -21.43 24.51
C LEU A 310 4.17 -21.67 24.24
N GLU A 311 4.90 -22.35 25.14
CA GLU A 311 6.32 -22.61 24.98
C GLU A 311 6.65 -23.34 23.66
N PRO A 312 5.94 -24.42 23.26
CA PRO A 312 6.22 -25.10 21.98
C PRO A 312 5.99 -24.22 20.74
N VAL A 313 5.21 -23.15 20.88
CA VAL A 313 4.86 -22.22 19.79
C VAL A 313 5.83 -21.05 19.72
N LEU A 314 6.25 -20.53 20.87
CA LEU A 314 6.98 -19.28 20.98
C LEU A 314 8.46 -19.46 21.37
N ARG A 315 8.94 -20.69 21.61
CA ARG A 315 10.35 -20.92 21.99
C ARG A 315 11.34 -20.33 20.98
N GLU A 316 11.04 -20.46 19.68
CA GLU A 316 11.91 -19.99 18.59
C GLU A 316 11.95 -18.46 18.50
N SER A 317 10.92 -17.78 19.00
CA SER A 317 10.83 -16.33 19.09
C SER A 317 11.00 -15.81 20.51
N LEU A 318 11.68 -16.59 21.38
CA LEU A 318 12.01 -16.21 22.75
C LEU A 318 10.79 -15.75 23.57
N GLY A 319 9.65 -16.43 23.40
CA GLY A 319 8.41 -16.14 24.12
C GLY A 319 7.65 -14.90 23.61
N VAL A 320 8.00 -14.37 22.44
CA VAL A 320 7.37 -13.19 21.83
C VAL A 320 6.59 -13.59 20.58
N LEU A 321 5.39 -13.03 20.37
CA LEU A 321 4.60 -13.29 19.17
C LEU A 321 5.10 -12.42 18.00
N LEU A 322 5.76 -13.03 17.01
CA LEU A 322 6.35 -12.31 15.87
C LEU A 322 5.72 -12.68 14.52
N PHE A 323 5.34 -13.95 14.35
CA PHE A 323 4.82 -14.48 13.08
C PHE A 323 3.30 -14.69 13.11
N GLN A 324 2.67 -14.64 11.93
CA GLN A 324 1.21 -14.84 11.83
C GLN A 324 0.81 -16.27 12.15
N GLU A 325 1.64 -17.23 11.73
CA GLU A 325 1.49 -18.66 11.97
C GLU A 325 1.55 -18.97 13.47
N GLN A 326 2.36 -18.23 14.22
CA GLN A 326 2.39 -18.33 15.67
C GLN A 326 1.07 -17.87 16.28
N ALA A 327 0.42 -16.83 15.74
CA ALA A 327 -0.87 -16.36 16.27
C ALA A 327 -1.96 -17.43 16.11
N ILE A 328 -1.97 -18.12 14.96
CA ILE A 328 -2.87 -19.26 14.72
C ILE A 328 -2.55 -20.38 15.72
N ARG A 329 -1.27 -20.78 15.85
CA ARG A 329 -0.85 -21.83 16.77
C ARG A 329 -1.12 -21.50 18.24
N VAL A 330 -1.01 -20.23 18.64
CA VAL A 330 -1.38 -19.74 19.97
C VAL A 330 -2.88 -19.90 20.20
N ALA A 331 -3.73 -19.52 19.25
CA ALA A 331 -5.18 -19.69 19.38
C ALA A 331 -5.58 -21.18 19.53
N VAL A 332 -4.91 -22.07 18.79
CA VAL A 332 -5.08 -23.53 18.93
C VAL A 332 -4.61 -24.00 20.31
N ALA A 333 -3.40 -23.63 20.73
CA ALA A 333 -2.77 -24.14 21.95
C ALA A 333 -3.35 -23.55 23.26
N ALA A 334 -3.85 -22.31 23.23
CA ALA A 334 -4.37 -21.63 24.42
C ALA A 334 -5.89 -21.74 24.56
N ALA A 335 -6.62 -21.79 23.44
CA ALA A 335 -8.07 -21.71 23.45
C ALA A 335 -8.77 -22.87 22.71
N GLY A 336 -8.01 -23.85 22.19
CA GLY A 336 -8.57 -25.08 21.61
C GLY A 336 -9.29 -24.88 20.27
N PHE A 337 -9.03 -23.77 19.57
CA PHE A 337 -9.62 -23.52 18.26
C PHE A 337 -9.22 -24.60 17.25
N ALA A 338 -10.12 -24.96 16.33
CA ALA A 338 -9.70 -25.70 15.14
C ALA A 338 -8.82 -24.80 14.25
N PRO A 339 -7.86 -25.34 13.46
CA PRO A 339 -6.97 -24.53 12.63
C PRO A 339 -7.67 -23.53 11.71
N GLY A 340 -8.81 -23.92 11.11
CA GLY A 340 -9.62 -23.02 10.27
C GLY A 340 -10.34 -21.92 11.06
N GLU A 341 -10.70 -22.16 12.32
CA GLU A 341 -11.28 -21.13 13.18
C GLU A 341 -10.22 -20.14 13.66
N ALA A 342 -9.01 -20.62 13.95
CA ALA A 342 -7.87 -19.80 14.32
C ALA A 342 -7.44 -18.86 13.17
N ASP A 343 -7.45 -19.30 11.91
CA ASP A 343 -7.21 -18.39 10.78
C ASP A 343 -8.33 -17.35 10.62
N ARG A 344 -9.60 -17.73 10.82
CA ARG A 344 -10.72 -16.78 10.83
C ARG A 344 -10.55 -15.70 11.90
N LEU A 345 -10.14 -16.09 13.11
CA LEU A 345 -9.81 -15.16 14.20
C LEU A 345 -8.68 -14.20 13.81
N ARG A 346 -7.59 -14.72 13.23
CA ARG A 346 -6.46 -13.90 12.75
C ARG A 346 -6.92 -12.86 11.72
N ARG A 347 -7.75 -13.26 10.75
CA ARG A 347 -8.30 -12.35 9.72
C ARG A 347 -9.19 -11.27 10.34
N ALA A 348 -10.03 -11.63 11.31
CA ALA A 348 -10.90 -10.69 12.00
C ALA A 348 -10.08 -9.61 12.75
N LEU A 349 -9.05 -10.02 13.50
CA LEU A 349 -8.16 -9.09 14.22
C LEU A 349 -7.38 -8.14 13.29
N SER A 350 -7.16 -8.55 12.05
CA SER A 350 -6.46 -7.73 11.05
C SER A 350 -7.38 -6.68 10.42
N ARG A 351 -8.67 -6.99 10.24
CA ARG A 351 -9.67 -6.08 9.64
C ARG A 351 -10.06 -4.91 10.55
N THR A 352 -10.10 -5.12 11.86
CA THR A 352 -10.45 -4.05 12.82
C THR A 352 -9.42 -2.92 12.89
N ARG A 353 -8.22 -3.11 12.31
CA ARG A 353 -7.16 -2.09 12.23
C ARG A 353 -7.25 -1.18 10.99
N SER A 354 -8.20 -1.42 10.09
CA SER A 354 -8.35 -0.69 8.82
C SER A 354 -9.56 0.25 8.78
N GLN A 355 -10.30 0.39 9.88
CA GLN A 355 -11.35 1.41 10.05
C GLN A 355 -10.97 2.38 11.17
N GLU A 356 -10.15 3.36 10.82
CA GLU A 356 -9.99 4.68 11.42
C GLU A 356 -9.54 5.65 10.33
#